data_AF-A0A401M270-F1
#
_entry.id   AF-A0A401M270-F1
#
_cell.length_a   1.000
_cell.length_b   1.000
_cell.length_c   1.000
_cell.angle_alpha   90.00
_cell.angle_beta   90.00
_cell.angle_gamma   90.00
#
_symmetry.space_group_name_H-M   'P 1'
#
loop_
_entity.id
_entity.type
_entity.pdbx_description
1 polymer ?
#
loop_
_entity_poly.entity_id
_entity_poly.type
_entity_poly.pdbx_seq_one_letter_code
_entity_poly.pdbx_strand_id
1 'polypeptide(L)' 'MKTDEAIDFVRAIEPEHAYGIHDGQVNERGLASLNGWLAAECGGCYRWLPPGSSA' A
#
# COMPACT_ATOMS: atom_id res chain seq x y z
N MET A 1 7.09 6.09 7.54
CA MET A 1 6.57 5.91 6.18
C MET A 1 5.96 7.22 5.72
N LYS A 2 6.19 7.63 4.47
CA LYS A 2 5.54 8.78 3.86
C LYS A 2 4.49 8.28 2.87
N THR A 3 3.24 8.27 3.30
CA THR A 3 2.14 7.63 2.57
C THR A 3 1.76 8.40 1.32
N ASP A 4 1.82 9.72 1.38
CA ASP A 4 1.64 10.65 0.27
C ASP A 4 2.64 10.37 -0.86
N GLU A 5 3.94 10.27 -0.55
CA GLU A 5 4.96 9.96 -1.57
C GLU A 5 4.75 8.58 -2.22
N ALA A 6 4.27 7.59 -1.45
CA ALA A 6 3.94 6.27 -2.00
C ALA A 6 2.71 6.31 -2.93
N ILE A 7 1.70 7.11 -2.61
CA ILE A 7 0.53 7.34 -3.46
C ILE A 7 0.94 8.02 -4.76
N ASP A 8 1.73 9.10 -4.66
CA ASP A 8 2.23 9.83 -5.82
C ASP A 8 3.07 8.94 -6.72
N PHE A 9 3.90 8.07 -6.14
CA PHE A 9 4.68 7.09 -6.89
C PHE A 9 3.80 6.12 -7.67
N VAL A 10 2.78 5.51 -7.03
CA VAL A 10 1.89 4.57 -7.72
C VAL A 10 1.10 5.27 -8.84
N ARG A 11 0.62 6.49 -8.59
CA ARG A 11 -0.08 7.30 -9.60
C ARG A 11 0.81 7.66 -10.78
N ALA A 12 2.07 8.01 -10.53
CA ALA A 12 3.00 8.40 -11.59
C ALA A 12 3.41 7.23 -12.50
N ILE A 13 3.46 6.01 -11.95
CA ILE A 13 3.89 4.81 -12.68
C ILE A 13 2.71 4.10 -13.37
N GLU A 14 1.48 4.28 -12.86
CA GLU A 14 0.27 3.59 -13.35
C GLU A 14 0.46 2.07 -13.50
N PRO A 15 0.95 1.35 -12.47
CA PRO A 15 1.22 -0.07 -12.59
C PRO A 15 -0.08 -0.87 -12.68
N GLU A 16 0.00 -2.05 -13.32
CA GLU A 16 -1.10 -3.02 -13.30
C GLU A 16 -1.39 -3.52 -11.89
N HIS A 17 -0.33 -3.73 -11.08
CA HIS A 17 -0.43 -4.17 -9.69
C HIS A 17 0.63 -3.50 -8.80
N ALA A 18 0.23 -3.12 -7.58
CA ALA A 18 1.10 -2.59 -6.55
C ALA A 18 0.90 -3.31 -5.21
N TYR A 19 2.01 -3.73 -4.57
CA TYR A 19 1.98 -4.42 -3.29
C TYR A 19 2.82 -3.68 -2.25
N GLY A 20 2.23 -3.35 -1.11
CA GLY A 20 2.93 -2.68 -0.01
C GLY A 20 3.90 -3.63 0.71
N ILE A 21 5.13 -3.16 0.96
CA ILE A 21 6.17 -3.87 1.71
C ILE A 21 6.80 -2.94 2.77
N HIS A 22 7.68 -3.47 3.63
CA HIS A 22 8.38 -2.73 4.69
C HIS A 22 7.46 -2.08 5.74
N ASP A 23 6.41 -2.78 6.13
CA ASP A 23 5.40 -2.34 7.08
C ASP A 23 5.59 -2.87 8.51
N GLY A 24 6.61 -3.71 8.74
CA GLY A 24 6.88 -4.37 10.03
C GLY A 24 7.25 -3.43 11.20
N GLN A 25 7.43 -2.13 10.94
CA GLN A 25 7.65 -1.11 11.97
C GLN A 25 6.37 -0.40 12.41
N VAL A 26 5.22 -0.74 11.82
CA VAL A 26 3.94 -0.10 12.10
C VAL A 26 3.08 -1.05 12.93
N ASN A 27 2.36 -0.52 13.91
CA ASN A 27 1.37 -1.31 14.64
C ASN A 27 0.15 -1.61 13.75
N GLU A 28 -0.71 -2.54 14.20
CA GLU A 28 -1.88 -2.98 13.44
C GLU A 28 -2.83 -1.85 13.02
N ARG A 29 -3.05 -0.86 13.91
CA ARG A 29 -3.90 0.29 13.61
C ARG A 29 -3.31 1.16 12.50
N GLY A 30 -2.00 1.42 12.58
CA GLY A 30 -1.29 2.19 11.56
C GLY A 30 -1.27 1.44 10.23
N LEU A 31 -1.02 0.13 10.25
CA LEU A 31 -1.06 -0.74 9.08
C LEU A 31 -2.43 -0.68 8.38
N ALA A 32 -3.52 -0.81 9.15
CA ALA A 32 -4.89 -0.69 8.63
C ALA A 32 -5.13 0.69 7.99
N SER A 33 -4.68 1.77 8.65
CA SER A 33 -4.84 3.12 8.13
C SER A 33 -4.05 3.34 6.83
N LEU A 34 -2.79 2.90 6.78
CA LEU A 34 -1.90 3.08 5.63
C LEU A 34 -2.43 2.34 4.40
N ASN A 35 -2.78 1.07 4.58
CA ASN A 35 -3.30 0.24 3.50
C ASN A 35 -4.68 0.72 3.04
N GLY A 36 -5.50 1.28 3.93
CA GLY A 36 -6.77 1.92 3.58
C GLY A 36 -6.59 3.13 2.66
N TRP A 37 -5.66 4.03 3.00
CA TRP A 37 -5.35 5.19 2.15
C TRP A 37 -4.79 4.78 0.78
N LEU A 38 -3.83 3.86 0.74
CA LEU A 38 -3.26 3.38 -0.52
C LEU A 38 -4.31 2.69 -1.40
N ALA A 39 -5.19 1.87 -0.83
CA ALA A 39 -6.27 1.23 -1.58
C ALA A 39 -7.27 2.24 -2.14
N ALA A 40 -7.62 3.28 -1.37
CA ALA A 40 -8.55 4.32 -1.81
C ALA A 40 -7.95 5.22 -2.92
N GLU A 41 -6.67 5.54 -2.83
CA GLU A 41 -6.06 6.58 -3.68
C GLU A 41 -5.38 6.02 -4.95
N CYS A 42 -5.04 4.72 -4.99
CA CYS A 42 -4.28 4.09 -6.07
C CYS A 42 -5.14 3.32 -7.08
N GLY A 43 -6.38 3.72 -7.30
CA GLY A 43 -7.18 3.24 -8.45
C GLY A 43 -7.42 1.73 -8.51
N GLY A 44 -7.38 1.03 -7.36
CA GLY A 44 -7.62 -0.41 -7.27
C GLY A 44 -6.46 -1.31 -7.70
N CYS A 45 -5.34 -0.77 -8.19
CA CYS A 45 -4.16 -1.58 -8.51
C CYS A 45 -3.36 -1.98 -7.25
N TYR A 46 -3.60 -1.29 -6.13
CA TYR A 46 -2.93 -1.56 -4.86
C TYR A 46 -3.63 -2.64 -4.03
N ARG A 47 -2.86 -3.61 -3.55
CA ARG A 47 -3.28 -4.61 -2.55
C ARG A 47 -2.18 -4.85 -1.52
N TRP A 48 -2.55 -4.90 -0.25
CA TRP A 48 -1.64 -5.40 0.79
C TRP A 48 -1.72 -6.94 0.88
N LEU A 49 -0.57 -7.58 1.02
CA LEU A 49 -0.46 -9.02 1.21
C LEU A 49 -0.06 -9.31 2.66
N PRO A 50 -0.93 -9.93 3.48
CA PRO A 50 -0.54 -10.34 4.82
C PRO A 50 0.61 -11.36 4.78
N PRO A 51 1.45 -11.44 5.82
CA PRO A 51 2.54 -12.42 5.88
C PRO A 51 2.06 -13.85 5.61
N GLY A 52 2.75 -14.55 4.71
CA GLY A 52 2.41 -15.91 4.31
C GLY A 52 1.36 -16.03 3.19
N SER A 53 0.83 -14.91 2.69
CA SER A 53 -0.05 -14.89 1.51
C SER A 53 0.73 -14.72 0.20
N SER A 54 0.08 -15.04 -0.92
CA SER A 54 0.59 -14.85 -2.28
C SER A 54 -0.41 -14.05 -3.12
N ALA A 55 0.08 -13.47 -4.22
CA ALA A 55 -0.74 -12.80 -5.23
C ALA A 55 -1.37 -13.80 -6.19
#